data_AF-A0A4Q3FZT3-F1
#
_entry.id   AF-A0A4Q3FZT3-F1
#
_cell.length_a   1.000
_cell.length_b   1.000
_cell.length_c   1.000
_cell.angle_alpha   90.00
_cell.angle_beta   90.00
_cell.angle_gamma   90.00
#
_symmetry.space_group_name_H-M   'P 1'
#
loop_
_entity.id
_entity.type
_entity.pdbx_description
1 polymer ?
#
loop_
_entity_poly.entity_id
_entity_poly.type
_entity_poly.pdbx_seq_one_letter_code
_entity_poly.pdbx_strand_id
1 'polypeptide(L)' 'RAASVVEHLVFFHQVDRDRLVAIGMGEQDPINKADPDAAENRRVEIINIGS' A
#
# COMPACT_ATOMS: atom_id res chain seq x y z
N ARG A 1 -1.02 7.86 1.35
CA ARG A 1 -0.57 6.73 2.21
C ARG A 1 0.34 5.77 1.45
N ALA A 2 -0.05 5.22 0.30
CA ALA A 2 0.83 4.34 -0.48
C ALA A 2 2.19 5.00 -0.83
N ALA A 3 2.18 6.27 -1.26
CA ALA A 3 3.42 7.00 -1.55
C ALA A 3 4.37 7.12 -0.34
N SER A 4 3.87 7.36 0.87
CA SER A 4 4.73 7.47 2.07
C SER A 4 5.36 6.13 2.46
N VAL A 5 4.72 5.01 2.13
CA VAL A 5 5.30 3.68 2.34
C VAL A 5 6.43 3.41 1.33
N VAL A 6 6.26 3.83 0.08
CA VAL A 6 7.35 3.76 -0.92
C VAL A 6 8.56 4.59 -0.47
N GLU A 7 8.36 5.83 -0.03
CA GLU A 7 9.47 6.66 0.49
C GLU A 7 10.18 5.99 1.67
N HIS A 8 9.45 5.36 2.59
CA HIS A 8 10.03 4.65 3.72
C HIS A 8 10.91 3.46 3.28
N LEU A 9 10.43 2.65 2.33
CA LEU A 9 11.17 1.49 1.82
C LEU A 9 12.44 1.89 1.06
N VAL A 10 12.38 2.97 0.27
CA VAL A 10 13.54 3.51 -0.43
C VAL A 10 14.56 4.04 0.58
N PHE A 11 14.11 4.86 1.53
CA PHE A 11 15.01 5.56 2.45
C PHE A 11 15.67 4.64 3.48
N PHE A 12 14.89 3.77 4.13
CA PHE A 12 15.39 2.95 5.24
C PHE A 12 15.92 1.58 4.80
N HIS A 13 15.37 1.03 3.71
CA HIS A 13 15.71 -0.32 3.25
C HIS A 13 16.46 -0.36 1.92
N GLN A 14 16.74 0.81 1.32
CA GLN A 14 17.43 0.93 0.03
C GLN A 14 16.81 0.07 -1.07
N VAL A 15 15.50 -0.14 -1.01
CA VAL A 15 14.77 -0.78 -2.11
C VAL A 15 14.80 0.19 -3.28
N ASP A 16 15.23 -0.30 -4.44
CA ASP A 16 15.24 0.49 -5.67
C ASP A 16 13.81 0.98 -5.98
N ARG A 17 13.67 2.29 -6.15
CA ARG A 17 12.37 2.94 -6.34
C ARG A 17 11.68 2.44 -7.61
N ASP A 18 12.45 2.14 -8.64
CA ASP A 18 11.91 1.67 -9.93
C ASP A 18 11.25 0.29 -9.82
N ARG A 19 11.48 -0.43 -8.72
CA ARG A 19 10.84 -1.72 -8.41
C ARG A 19 9.54 -1.58 -7.64
N LEU A 20 9.14 -0.37 -7.24
CA LEU A 20 7.98 -0.11 -6.39
C LEU A 20 6.91 0.66 -7.15
N VAL A 21 5.71 0.09 -7.19
CA VAL A 21 4.52 0.76 -7.76
C VAL A 21 3.54 1.05 -6.63
N ALA A 22 3.29 2.34 -6.37
CA ALA A 22 2.26 2.76 -5.41
C ALA A 22 0.91 2.90 -6.12
N ILE A 23 -0.04 2.03 -5.77
CA ILE A 23 -1.43 2.14 -6.26
C ILE A 23 -2.31 2.60 -5.10
N GLY A 24 -3.04 3.70 -5.31
CA GLY A 24 -4.04 4.18 -4.36
C GLY A 24 -5.40 3.53 -4.62
N MET A 25 -5.72 2.45 -3.92
CA MET A 25 -6.99 1.72 -4.11
C MET A 25 -8.24 2.46 -3.59
N GLY A 26 -8.08 3.52 -2.78
CA GLY A 26 -9.23 4.26 -2.23
C GLY A 26 -10.22 3.35 -1.48
N GLU A 27 -11.52 3.60 -1.65
CA GLU A 27 -12.62 2.76 -1.13
C GLU A 27 -13.04 1.65 -2.11
N GLN A 28 -12.29 1.40 -3.19
CA GLN A 28 -12.75 0.52 -4.27
C GLN A 28 -12.67 -0.97 -3.94
N ASP A 29 -11.93 -1.35 -2.88
CA ASP A 29 -11.91 -2.73 -2.38
C ASP A 29 -11.81 -2.79 -0.85
N PRO A 30 -12.89 -2.42 -0.14
CA PRO A 30 -12.91 -2.48 1.32
C PRO A 30 -12.96 -3.95 1.76
N ILE A 31 -12.11 -4.32 2.71
CA ILE A 31 -12.17 -5.67 3.35
C ILE A 31 -13.51 -5.81 4.05
N ASN A 32 -13.90 -4.77 4.79
CA ASN A 32 -15.22 -4.69 5.38
C ASN A 32 -16.13 -3.88 4.46
N LYS A 33 -16.81 -4.59 3.55
CA LYS A 33 -17.80 -3.99 2.64
C LYS A 33 -19.04 -3.48 3.36
N ALA A 34 -19.29 -3.94 4.59
CA ALA A 34 -20.45 -3.54 5.37
C ALA A 34 -20.22 -2.21 6.12
N ASP A 35 -18.97 -1.86 6.40
CA ASP A 35 -18.57 -0.57 6.98
C ASP A 35 -17.33 -0.03 6.24
N PRO A 36 -17.53 0.78 5.19
CA PRO A 36 -16.45 1.39 4.41
C PRO A 36 -15.47 2.22 5.25
N ASP A 37 -15.93 2.82 6.36
CA ASP A 37 -15.12 3.69 7.23
C ASP A 37 -14.38 2.93 8.34
N ALA A 38 -14.58 1.61 8.43
CA ALA A 38 -13.93 0.75 9.41
C ALA A 38 -12.41 0.95 9.40
N ALA A 39 -11.81 0.93 10.59
CA ALA A 39 -10.36 1.14 10.76
C ALA A 39 -9.51 0.13 9.95
N GLU A 40 -10.04 -1.07 9.76
CA GLU A 40 -9.45 -2.17 9.00
C GLU A 40 -9.31 -1.86 7.49
N ASN A 41 -10.16 -0.98 6.94
CA ASN A 41 -10.08 -0.55 5.55
C ASN A 41 -8.94 0.46 5.31
N ARG A 42 -8.34 1.04 6.36
CA ARG A 42 -7.20 1.98 6.27
C ARG A 42 -5.85 1.25 6.27
N ARG A 43 -5.70 0.19 5.46
CA ARG A 43 -4.45 -0.60 5.38
C ARG A 43 -3.59 -0.23 4.16
N VAL A 44 -2.31 -0.63 4.21
CA VAL A 44 -1.42 -0.66 3.04
C VAL A 44 -0.96 -2.10 2.87
N GLU A 45 -1.07 -2.64 1.67
CA GLU A 45 -0.66 -4.00 1.33
C GLU A 45 0.57 -3.95 0.43
N ILE A 46 1.57 -4.78 0.73
CA ILE A 46 2.79 -4.89 -0.06
C ILE A 46 2.78 -6.28 -0.70
N ILE A 47 2.71 -6.32 -2.02
CA ILE A 47 2.69 -7.56 -2.80
C ILE A 47 4.03 -7.67 -3.54
N ASN A 48 4.78 -8.73 -3.27
CA ASN A 48 5.97 -9.05 -4.05
C ASN A 48 5.57 -9.80 -5.33
N ILE A 49 5.91 -9.24 -6.48
CA ILE A 49 5.58 -9.78 -7.81
C ILE A 49 6.80 -10.44 -8.48
N GLY A 50 7.93 -10.54 -7.77
CA GLY A 50 9.16 -11.18 -8.22
C GLY A 50 9.41 -12.52 -7.54
N SER A 51 9.79 -13.51 -8.34
CA SER A 51 10.30 -14.83 -7.95
C SER A 51 11.79 -14.81 -7.65
#